data_AF-A0A4U9RDE4-F1
#
_entry.id   AF-A0A4U9RDE4-F1
#
_cell.length_a   1.000
_cell.length_b   1.000
_cell.length_c   1.000
_cell.angle_alpha   90.00
_cell.angle_beta   90.00
_cell.angle_gamma   90.00
#
_symmetry.space_group_name_H-M   'P 1'
#
loop_
_entity.id
_entity.type
_entity.pdbx_description
1 polymer ?
#
loop_
_entity_poly.entity_id
_entity_poly.type
_entity_poly.pdbx_seq_one_letter_code
_entity_poly.pdbx_strand_id
1 'polypeptide(L)'
;MKNISNLLWEYRFIIVLLVSIVLYIVLEWEKFKRVSYGVMLQAKSLAKDKILKSGKQQEEWVVKKMYQFLPKALTVFISDEVMKKIVHFLYVKGKDYLDDGKLNNSIE
;
A
#
# COMPACT_ATOMS: atom_id res chain seq x y z
N MET A 1 -28.21 -28.23 -6.21
CA MET A 1 -27.92 -27.69 -4.86
C MET A 1 -27.15 -28.65 -3.95
N LYS A 2 -27.50 -29.96 -3.86
CA LYS A 2 -26.73 -30.94 -3.05
C LYS A 2 -25.24 -31.02 -3.38
N ASN A 3 -24.86 -30.92 -4.67
CA ASN A 3 -23.46 -30.97 -5.09
C ASN A 3 -22.62 -29.77 -4.63
N ILE A 4 -23.18 -28.56 -4.63
CA ILE A 4 -22.45 -27.36 -4.20
C ILE A 4 -22.24 -27.39 -2.68
N SER A 5 -23.27 -27.78 -1.92
CA SER A 5 -23.16 -27.93 -0.46
C SER A 5 -22.10 -28.96 -0.06
N ASN A 6 -22.05 -30.10 -0.76
CA ASN A 6 -21.05 -31.13 -0.49
C ASN A 6 -19.63 -30.66 -0.85
N LEU A 7 -19.47 -29.96 -1.97
CA LEU A 7 -18.18 -29.39 -2.39
C LEU A 7 -17.70 -28.34 -1.38
N LEU A 8 -18.56 -27.41 -0.95
CA LEU A 8 -18.23 -26.44 0.09
C LEU A 8 -17.86 -27.11 1.42
N TRP A 9 -18.54 -28.21 1.78
CA TRP A 9 -18.23 -28.96 2.98
C TRP A 9 -16.89 -29.70 2.88
N GLU A 10 -16.60 -30.34 1.74
CA GLU A 10 -15.36 -31.07 1.51
C GLU A 10 -14.14 -30.12 1.50
N TYR A 11 -14.26 -28.98 0.82
CA TYR A 11 -13.20 -27.98 0.70
C TYR A 11 -13.24 -26.89 1.79
N ARG A 12 -14.07 -27.03 2.84
CA ARG A 12 -14.31 -25.99 3.86
C ARG A 12 -13.03 -25.41 4.46
N PHE A 13 -12.04 -26.25 4.74
CA PHE A 13 -10.77 -25.81 5.31
C PHE A 13 -9.90 -25.04 4.30
N ILE A 14 -9.92 -25.45 3.04
CA ILE A 14 -9.22 -24.74 1.95
C ILE A 14 -9.88 -23.39 1.70
N ILE A 15 -11.22 -23.34 1.70
CA ILE A 15 -11.98 -22.09 1.56
C ILE A 15 -11.69 -21.15 2.73
N VAL A 16 -11.74 -21.64 3.97
CA VAL A 16 -11.42 -20.83 5.16
C VAL A 16 -9.98 -20.32 5.11
N LEU A 17 -9.03 -21.15 4.70
CA LEU A 17 -7.64 -20.75 4.54
C LEU A 17 -7.48 -19.65 3.50
N LEU A 18 -8.08 -19.81 2.31
CA LEU A 18 -8.05 -18.80 1.25
C LEU A 18 -8.69 -17.49 1.70
N VAL A 19 -9.86 -17.54 2.33
CA VAL A 19 -10.52 -16.36 2.89
C VAL A 19 -9.64 -15.68 3.93
N SER A 20 -9.00 -16.45 4.81
CA SER A 20 -8.10 -15.91 5.84
C SER A 20 -6.88 -15.23 5.24
N ILE A 21 -6.29 -15.79 4.19
CA ILE A 21 -5.18 -15.19 3.43
C ILE A 21 -5.62 -13.88 2.77
N VAL A 22 -6.78 -13.87 2.11
CA VAL A 22 -7.32 -12.67 1.47
C VAL A 22 -7.57 -11.56 2.50
N LEU A 23 -8.22 -11.90 3.63
CA LEU A 23 -8.45 -10.96 4.72
C LEU A 23 -7.14 -10.40 5.28
N TYR A 24 -6.13 -11.25 5.49
CA TYR A 24 -4.82 -10.82 5.93
C TYR A 24 -4.19 -9.80 4.96
N ILE A 25 -4.22 -10.09 3.66
CA ILE A 25 -3.68 -9.20 2.63
C ILE A 25 -4.41 -7.84 2.63
N VAL A 26 -5.75 -7.85 2.72
CA VAL A 26 -6.54 -6.61 2.76
C VAL A 26 -6.21 -5.78 4.01
N LEU A 27 -6.14 -6.41 5.18
CA LEU A 27 -5.83 -5.72 6.43
C LEU A 27 -4.42 -5.15 6.43
N GLU A 28 -3.44 -5.90 5.93
CA GLU A 28 -2.06 -5.42 5.80
C GLU A 28 -1.96 -4.30 4.76
N TRP A 29 -2.73 -4.35 3.68
CA TRP A 29 -2.78 -3.27 2.69
C TRP A 29 -3.31 -1.97 3.27
N GLU A 30 -4.37 -2.01 4.08
CA GLU A 30 -4.90 -0.82 4.77
C GLU A 30 -3.92 -0.24 5.79
N LYS A 31 -3.17 -1.09 6.49
CA LYS A 31 -2.07 -0.63 7.37
C LYS A 31 -0.95 0.01 6.56
N PHE A 32 -0.53 -0.64 5.48
CA PHE A 32 0.53 -0.17 4.60
C PHE A 32 0.21 1.23 4.05
N LYS A 33 -0.99 1.44 3.50
CA LYS A 33 -1.44 2.75 3.02
C LYS A 33 -1.34 3.84 4.09
N ARG A 34 -1.85 3.57 5.30
CA ARG A 34 -1.79 4.53 6.42
C ARG A 34 -0.37 4.92 6.77
N VAL A 35 0.53 3.94 6.84
CA VAL A 35 1.96 4.18 7.08
C VAL A 35 2.56 5.00 5.93
N SER A 36 2.28 4.65 4.67
CA SER A 36 2.77 5.40 3.51
C SER A 36 2.37 6.86 3.56
N TYR A 37 1.09 7.16 3.84
CA TYR A 37 0.63 8.55 3.96
C TYR A 37 1.33 9.30 5.10
N GLY A 38 1.49 8.65 6.27
CA GLY A 38 2.23 9.25 7.38
C GLY A 38 3.70 9.54 7.04
N VAL A 39 4.37 8.63 6.34
CA VAL A 39 5.76 8.81 5.88
C VAL A 39 5.85 9.91 4.81
N MET A 40 4.89 10.01 3.90
CA MET A 40 4.82 11.11 2.92
C MET A 40 4.64 12.47 3.58
N LEU A 41 3.80 12.58 4.61
CA LEU A 41 3.65 13.81 5.39
C LEU A 41 4.95 14.19 6.11
N GLN A 42 5.67 13.22 6.67
CA GLN A 42 7.00 13.46 7.23
C GLN A 42 7.98 13.96 6.18
N ALA A 43 8.00 13.38 4.98
CA ALA A 43 8.84 13.84 3.89
C ALA A 43 8.52 15.28 3.48
N LYS A 44 7.23 15.67 3.44
CA LYS A 44 6.82 17.07 3.22
C LYS A 44 7.30 18.00 4.35
N SER A 45 7.24 17.57 5.61
CA SER A 45 7.77 18.35 6.73
C SER A 45 9.28 18.57 6.59
N LEU A 46 10.04 17.51 6.32
CA LEU A 46 11.49 17.60 6.10
C LEU A 46 11.85 18.49 4.90
N ALA A 47 10.99 18.54 3.88
CA ALA A 47 11.17 19.46 2.77
C ALA A 47 10.92 20.93 3.16
N LYS A 48 9.91 21.19 4.00
CA LYS A 48 9.65 22.52 4.58
C LYS A 48 10.85 23.01 5.41
N ASP A 49 11.48 22.10 6.14
CA ASP A 49 12.69 22.36 6.93
C ASP A 49 13.96 22.47 6.08
N LYS A 50 13.83 22.48 4.74
CA LYS A 50 14.92 22.54 3.74
C LYS A 50 15.93 21.39 3.82
N ILE A 51 15.57 20.30 4.50
CA ILE A 51 16.38 19.06 4.59
C ILE A 51 16.28 18.28 3.28
N LEU A 52 15.06 18.15 2.73
CA LEU A 52 14.81 17.55 1.42
C LEU A 52 14.56 18.64 0.38
N LYS A 53 15.40 18.70 -0.66
CA LYS A 53 15.44 19.84 -1.58
C LYS A 53 14.59 19.69 -2.83
N SER A 54 14.13 18.46 -3.14
CA SER A 54 13.32 18.19 -4.34
C SER A 54 12.24 17.14 -4.07
N GLY A 55 11.19 17.13 -4.91
CA GLY A 55 10.14 16.11 -4.86
C GLY A 55 10.69 14.69 -5.07
N LYS A 56 11.70 14.53 -5.94
CA LYS A 56 12.39 13.26 -6.13
C LYS A 56 13.10 12.77 -4.87
N GLN A 57 13.78 13.67 -4.14
CA GLN A 57 14.41 13.32 -2.87
C GLN A 57 13.40 12.93 -1.80
N GLN A 58 12.22 13.57 -1.79
CA GLN A 58 11.12 13.17 -0.90
C GLN A 58 10.63 11.77 -1.23
N GLU A 59 10.38 11.47 -2.50
CA GLU A 59 9.93 10.15 -2.94
C GLU A 59 10.95 9.06 -2.62
N GLU A 60 12.24 9.27 -2.91
CA GLU A 60 13.32 8.34 -2.58
C GLU A 60 13.43 8.10 -1.06
N TRP A 61 13.27 9.15 -0.27
CA TRP A 61 13.25 9.04 1.19
C TRP A 61 12.06 8.21 1.68
N VAL A 62 10.87 8.44 1.11
CA VAL A 62 9.65 7.67 1.42
C VAL A 62 9.86 6.20 1.04
N VAL A 63 10.35 5.90 -0.15
CA VAL A 63 10.64 4.53 -0.61
C VAL A 63 11.57 3.80 0.35
N LYS A 64 12.67 4.44 0.73
CA LYS A 64 13.63 3.86 1.69
C LYS A 64 12.98 3.59 3.05
N LYS A 65 12.11 4.48 3.52
CA LYS A 65 11.35 4.28 4.76
C LYS A 65 10.32 3.16 4.63
N MET A 66 9.59 3.08 3.52
CA MET A 66 8.60 2.04 3.28
C MET A 66 9.21 0.63 3.31
N TYR A 67 10.41 0.46 2.80
CA TYR A 67 11.14 -0.80 2.92
C TYR A 67 11.42 -1.23 4.36
N GLN A 68 11.56 -0.29 5.30
CA GLN A 68 11.77 -0.59 6.73
C GLN A 68 10.48 -1.10 7.40
N PHE A 69 9.32 -0.73 6.87
CA PHE A 69 8.01 -1.17 7.38
C PHE A 69 7.48 -2.42 6.67
N LEU A 70 8.09 -2.81 5.55
CA LEU A 70 7.68 -3.99 4.80
C LEU A 70 8.21 -5.27 5.47
N PRO A 71 7.37 -6.31 5.67
CA PRO A 71 7.82 -7.61 6.16
C PRO A 71 8.96 -8.18 5.32
N LYS A 72 10.01 -8.72 5.96
CA LYS A 72 11.19 -9.28 5.26
C LYS A 72 10.86 -10.34 4.22
N ALA A 73 9.78 -11.09 4.42
CA ALA A 73 9.30 -12.06 3.44
C ALA A 73 8.87 -11.36 2.14
N LEU A 74 8.19 -10.22 2.22
CA LEU A 74 7.71 -9.45 1.07
C LEU A 74 8.82 -8.61 0.43
N THR A 75 9.83 -8.17 1.18
CA THR A 75 10.95 -7.38 0.63
C THR A 75 11.71 -8.14 -0.47
N VAL A 76 11.76 -9.47 -0.42
CA VAL A 76 12.41 -10.31 -1.44
C VAL A 76 11.66 -10.29 -2.77
N PHE A 77 10.33 -10.10 -2.74
CA PHE A 77 9.48 -10.10 -3.93
C PHE A 77 9.26 -8.70 -4.52
N ILE A 78 9.65 -7.63 -3.81
CA ILE A 78 9.38 -6.25 -4.21
C ILE A 78 10.70 -5.53 -4.53
N SER A 79 10.97 -5.34 -5.83
CA SER A 79 12.11 -4.55 -6.31
C SER A 79 11.92 -3.05 -6.05
N ASP A 80 13.03 -2.30 -6.04
CA ASP A 80 13.03 -0.84 -5.77
C ASP A 80 12.11 -0.08 -6.73
N GLU A 81 12.06 -0.50 -7.99
CA GLU A 81 11.16 0.07 -8.99
C GLU A 81 9.68 -0.18 -8.67
N VAL A 82 9.34 -1.36 -8.16
CA VAL A 82 7.97 -1.68 -7.76
C VAL A 82 7.58 -0.84 -6.54
N MET A 83 8.46 -0.73 -5.54
CA MET A 83 8.20 0.12 -4.38
C MET A 83 8.03 1.59 -4.77
N LYS A 84 8.87 2.11 -5.68
CA LYS A 84 8.71 3.45 -6.25
C LYS A 84 7.35 3.63 -6.91
N LYS A 85 6.92 2.70 -7.76
CA LYS A 85 5.59 2.75 -8.39
C LYS A 85 4.46 2.73 -7.37
N ILE A 86 4.55 1.91 -6.33
CA ILE A 86 3.56 1.85 -5.26
C ILE A 86 3.49 3.18 -4.50
N VAL A 87 4.64 3.72 -4.09
CA VAL A 87 4.73 5.01 -3.40
C VAL A 87 4.17 6.13 -4.27
N HIS A 88 4.56 6.19 -5.54
CA HIS A 88 4.06 7.17 -6.49
C HIS A 88 2.55 7.09 -6.66
N PHE A 89 2.02 5.89 -6.86
CA PHE A 89 0.59 5.65 -6.98
C PHE A 89 -0.18 6.08 -5.74
N LEU A 90 0.32 5.75 -4.54
CA LEU A 90 -0.28 6.18 -3.29
C LEU A 90 -0.21 7.69 -3.13
N TYR A 91 0.88 8.33 -3.55
CA TYR A 91 1.00 9.79 -3.53
C TYR A 91 -0.05 10.46 -4.42
N VAL A 92 -0.20 9.99 -5.67
CA VAL A 92 -1.22 10.49 -6.61
C VAL A 92 -2.61 10.31 -6.03
N LYS A 93 -2.95 9.10 -5.54
CA LYS A 93 -4.25 8.84 -4.92
C LYS A 93 -4.51 9.66 -3.67
N GLY A 94 -3.48 9.86 -2.85
CA GLY A 94 -3.58 10.68 -1.66
C GLY A 94 -3.81 12.16 -2.01
N LYS A 95 -3.22 12.64 -3.11
CA LYS A 95 -3.48 13.99 -3.61
C LYS A 95 -4.91 14.12 -4.14
N ASP A 96 -5.31 13.24 -5.06
CA ASP A 96 -6.66 13.18 -5.65
C ASP A 96 -7.75 13.22 -4.55
N TYR A 97 -7.59 12.37 -3.54
CA TYR A 97 -8.51 12.34 -2.39
C TYR A 97 -8.54 13.64 -1.57
N LEU A 98 -7.43 14.37 -1.47
CA LEU A 98 -7.40 15.63 -0.73
C LEU A 98 -7.98 16.80 -1.55
N ASP A 99 -7.89 16.74 -2.88
CA ASP A 99 -8.33 17.81 -3.77
C ASP A 99 -9.86 17.79 -3.95
N ASP A 100 -10.47 16.63 -4.23
CA ASP A 100 -11.91 16.53 -4.52
C ASP A 100 -12.71 15.56 -3.62
N GLY A 101 -12.03 14.90 -2.67
CA GLY A 101 -12.63 13.90 -1.78
C GLY A 101 -12.98 12.56 -2.46
N LYS A 102 -12.62 12.38 -3.73
CA LYS A 102 -12.91 11.20 -4.55
C LYS A 102 -11.60 10.53 -4.97
N LEU A 103 -11.72 9.28 -5.42
CA LEU A 103 -10.61 8.49 -5.96
C LEU A 103 -10.90 8.20 -7.43
N ASN A 104 -10.93 9.25 -8.26
CA ASN A 104 -11.28 9.20 -9.68
C ASN A 104 -10.08 9.43 -10.62
N ASN A 105 -8.88 9.63 -10.08
CA ASN A 105 -7.69 10.07 -10.82
C ASN A 105 -7.96 11.37 -11.60
N SER A 106 -8.62 12.32 -10.97
CA SER A 106 -8.82 13.64 -11.55
C SER A 106 -7.45 14.27 -11.80
N ILE A 107 -7.28 14.77 -13.02
CA ILE A 107 -6.10 15.51 -13.44
C ILE A 107 -6.54 16.97 -13.43
N GLU A 108 -6.28 17.68 -12.33
CA GLU A 108 -6.16 19.15 -12.35
C GLU A 108 -4.72 19.56 -12.63
#